data_AF-A0A1E3KEN1-F1
#
_entry.id   AF-A0A1E3KEN1-F1
#
_cell.length_a   1.000
_cell.length_b   1.000
_cell.length_c   1.000
_cell.angle_alpha   90.00
_cell.angle_beta   90.00
_cell.angle_gamma   90.00
#
_symmetry.space_group_name_H-M   'P 1'
#
loop_
_entity.id
_entity.type
_entity.pdbx_description
1 polymer ?
#
loop_
_entity_poly.entity_id
_entity_poly.type
_entity_poly.pdbx_seq_one_letter_code
_entity_poly.pdbx_strand_id
1 'polypeptide(L)'
;MLVNTLTLLSLLGTRQDATDLPPTAKVIKPANSTMEQFKADFEDLCPRYYAPQDHGQTDQPIFVSQSFEADSLSDDAAEKKRDIDPDDIATVSCIYLYYSTTPYQNIGVDVAIALGGDGLVTIDD
;
A
#
# COMPACT_ATOMS: atom_id res chain seq x y z
N MET A 1 13.12 -27.19 -52.19
CA MET A 1 12.44 -27.00 -50.89
C MET A 1 13.42 -26.29 -49.96
N LEU A 2 13.18 -25.02 -49.62
CA LEU A 2 13.85 -24.33 -48.53
C LEU A 2 12.83 -23.36 -47.94
N VAL A 3 12.30 -23.70 -46.77
CA VAL A 3 11.45 -22.81 -45.97
C VAL A 3 12.36 -22.15 -44.96
N ASN A 4 12.51 -20.84 -45.10
CA ASN A 4 13.31 -19.97 -44.24
C ASN A 4 12.46 -19.64 -43.00
N THR A 5 12.74 -20.28 -41.86
CA THR A 5 12.05 -19.98 -40.60
C THR A 5 12.74 -18.81 -39.89
N LEU A 6 12.14 -17.61 -40.01
CA LEU A 6 12.42 -16.49 -39.12
C LEU A 6 12.06 -16.90 -37.69
N THR A 7 13.05 -16.96 -36.82
CA THR A 7 12.87 -17.14 -35.38
C THR A 7 12.41 -15.81 -34.80
N LEU A 8 11.14 -15.73 -34.41
CA LEU A 8 10.58 -14.58 -33.70
C LEU A 8 11.12 -14.61 -32.27
N LEU A 9 11.99 -13.67 -31.93
CA LEU A 9 12.48 -13.45 -30.58
C LEU A 9 11.36 -12.79 -29.77
N SER A 10 10.53 -13.60 -29.10
CA SER A 10 9.55 -13.08 -28.15
C SER A 10 10.27 -12.64 -26.88
N LEU A 11 10.49 -11.33 -26.73
CA LEU A 11 10.74 -10.71 -25.43
C LEU A 11 9.47 -10.90 -24.59
N LEU A 12 9.43 -11.97 -23.79
CA LEU A 12 8.51 -12.09 -22.66
C LEU A 12 9.03 -11.16 -21.55
N GLY A 13 8.67 -9.88 -21.64
CA GLY A 13 8.53 -9.06 -20.44
C GLY A 13 7.38 -9.65 -19.64
N THR A 14 7.68 -10.22 -18.48
CA THR A 14 6.68 -10.74 -17.54
C THR A 14 5.75 -9.61 -17.14
N ARG A 15 4.56 -9.55 -17.76
CA ARG A 15 3.40 -8.89 -17.17
C ARG A 15 3.10 -9.63 -15.88
N GLN A 16 3.55 -9.11 -14.74
CA GLN A 16 3.05 -9.58 -13.45
C GLN A 16 1.59 -9.13 -13.36
N ASP A 17 0.70 -10.13 -13.35
CA ASP A 17 -0.74 -9.98 -13.25
C ASP A 17 -1.11 -9.32 -11.91
N ALA A 18 -2.29 -8.70 -11.84
CA ALA A 18 -2.80 -8.04 -10.63
C ALA A 18 -2.90 -8.97 -9.39
N THR A 19 -2.69 -10.27 -9.58
CA THR A 19 -2.65 -11.34 -8.57
C THR A 19 -1.43 -11.29 -7.64
N ASP A 20 -0.38 -10.54 -7.97
CA ASP A 20 0.88 -10.45 -7.17
C ASP A 20 0.95 -9.24 -6.22
N LEU A 21 -0.09 -8.40 -6.16
CA LEU A 21 -0.08 -7.24 -5.27
C LEU A 21 -0.33 -7.66 -3.81
N PRO A 22 0.45 -7.13 -2.86
CA PRO A 22 0.24 -7.39 -1.43
C PRO A 22 -1.17 -6.93 -1.01
N PRO A 23 -1.76 -7.58 0.00
CA PRO A 23 -3.10 -7.24 0.47
C PRO A 23 -3.14 -5.81 1.01
N THR A 24 -4.33 -5.22 1.02
CA THR A 24 -4.59 -3.96 1.73
C THR A 24 -4.46 -4.17 3.24
N ALA A 25 -4.22 -3.09 3.98
CA ALA A 25 -4.12 -3.09 5.42
C ALA A 25 -5.24 -2.25 6.04
N LYS A 26 -5.80 -2.71 7.16
CA LYS A 26 -6.67 -1.85 7.99
C LYS A 26 -5.80 -1.03 8.92
N VAL A 27 -6.09 0.26 9.02
CA VAL A 27 -5.40 1.24 9.86
C VAL A 27 -6.42 2.08 10.62
N ILE A 28 -5.96 2.68 11.71
CA ILE A 28 -6.72 3.62 12.54
C ILE A 28 -6.21 5.02 12.21
N LYS A 29 -7.13 5.96 11.93
CA LYS A 29 -6.76 7.35 11.67
C LYS A 29 -6.16 8.01 12.91
N PRO A 30 -5.35 9.08 12.75
CA PRO A 30 -4.91 9.89 13.89
C PRO A 30 -6.08 10.50 14.66
N ALA A 31 -6.02 10.47 16.00
CA ALA A 31 -7.10 10.94 16.89
C ALA A 31 -7.49 12.42 16.66
N ASN A 32 -6.55 13.25 16.22
CA ASN A 32 -6.75 14.68 16.00
C ASN A 32 -7.00 15.04 14.52
N SER A 33 -7.39 14.07 13.69
CA SER A 33 -7.68 14.26 12.27
C SER A 33 -9.10 13.81 11.90
N THR A 34 -9.67 14.44 10.88
CA THR A 34 -10.84 13.91 10.19
C THR A 34 -10.40 12.82 9.21
N MET A 35 -11.31 11.92 8.81
CA MET A 35 -11.03 10.90 7.80
C MET A 35 -10.60 11.52 6.45
N GLU A 36 -11.21 12.65 6.07
CA GLU A 36 -10.84 13.38 4.86
C GLU A 36 -9.41 13.95 4.94
N GLN A 37 -9.02 14.52 6.08
CA GLN A 37 -7.66 15.01 6.28
C GLN A 37 -6.66 13.87 6.26
N PHE A 38 -6.96 12.77 6.95
CA PHE A 38 -6.11 11.58 6.96
C PHE A 38 -5.93 11.00 5.55
N LYS A 39 -7.00 10.92 4.76
CA LYS A 39 -6.93 10.50 3.35
C LYS A 39 -5.98 11.41 2.55
N ALA A 40 -6.17 12.72 2.65
CA ALA A 40 -5.35 13.68 1.92
C ALA A 40 -3.87 13.57 2.28
N ASP A 41 -3.56 13.48 3.58
CA ASP A 41 -2.18 13.36 4.07
C ASP A 41 -1.55 12.01 3.71
N PHE A 42 -2.34 10.92 3.74
CA PHE A 42 -1.90 9.59 3.30
C PHE A 42 -1.56 9.59 1.82
N GLU A 43 -2.46 10.12 0.99
CA GLU A 43 -2.29 10.17 -0.46
C GLU A 43 -1.11 11.06 -0.89
N ASP A 44 -0.79 12.09 -0.09
CA ASP A 44 0.35 12.97 -0.30
C ASP A 44 1.68 12.37 0.21
N LEU A 45 1.67 11.67 1.35
CA LEU A 45 2.87 11.09 1.94
C LEU A 45 3.27 9.76 1.27
N CYS A 46 2.31 8.91 0.91
CA CYS A 46 2.57 7.59 0.34
C CYS A 46 3.57 7.61 -0.84
N PRO A 47 3.48 8.47 -1.87
CA PRO A 47 4.41 8.42 -3.01
C PRO A 47 5.81 8.94 -2.70
N ARG A 48 5.99 9.58 -1.55
CA ARG A 48 7.25 10.20 -1.13
C ARG A 48 7.79 9.66 0.19
N TYR A 49 7.17 8.63 0.75
CA TYR A 49 7.48 8.13 2.09
C TYR A 49 8.95 7.74 2.24
N TYR A 50 9.49 7.01 1.25
CA TYR A 50 10.91 6.68 1.17
C TYR A 50 11.67 7.53 0.14
N ALA A 51 11.05 8.58 -0.42
CA ALA A 51 11.76 9.48 -1.31
C ALA A 51 12.75 10.33 -0.50
N PRO A 52 14.03 10.39 -0.88
CA PRO A 52 15.01 11.19 -0.14
C PRO A 52 14.63 12.67 -0.20
N GLN A 53 14.41 13.28 0.97
CA GLN A 53 14.10 14.70 1.12
C GLN A 53 15.27 15.61 0.72
N ASP A 54 16.50 15.11 0.78
CA ASP A 54 17.71 15.72 0.25
C ASP A 54 18.82 14.65 0.35
N HIS A 55 19.82 14.66 -0.52
CA HIS A 55 21.02 13.78 -0.49
C HIS A 55 20.89 12.33 -1.05
N GLY A 56 21.04 12.17 -2.37
CA GLY A 56 21.90 11.14 -2.96
C GLY A 56 21.54 9.64 -2.83
N GLN A 57 20.36 9.26 -2.32
CA GLN A 57 19.93 7.87 -2.36
C GLN A 57 19.38 7.49 -3.74
N THR A 58 19.94 6.43 -4.32
CA THR A 58 19.65 5.92 -5.68
C THR A 58 18.43 4.99 -5.75
N ASP A 59 17.83 4.66 -4.61
CA ASP A 59 16.91 3.53 -4.49
C ASP A 59 15.46 4.03 -4.39
N GLN A 60 15.04 4.83 -5.37
CA GLN A 60 13.62 5.19 -5.50
C GLN A 60 12.81 3.99 -5.98
N PRO A 61 11.56 3.84 -5.53
CA PRO A 61 10.69 2.81 -6.08
C PRO A 61 10.48 3.05 -7.58
N ILE A 62 10.64 1.99 -8.38
CA ILE A 62 10.32 1.99 -9.81
C ILE A 62 8.80 1.98 -10.07
N PHE A 63 8.02 1.59 -9.06
CA PHE A 63 6.56 1.63 -9.09
C PHE A 63 6.01 2.01 -7.72
N VAL A 64 5.03 2.91 -7.74
CA VAL A 64 4.20 3.28 -6.60
C VAL A 64 2.74 3.18 -7.02
N SER A 65 1.91 2.52 -6.22
CA SER A 65 0.46 2.54 -6.34
C SER A 65 -0.17 2.72 -4.97
N GLN A 66 -1.28 3.44 -4.88
CA GLN A 66 -1.94 3.67 -3.61
C GLN A 66 -3.46 3.62 -3.72
N SER A 67 -4.10 3.25 -2.61
CA SER A 67 -5.54 3.35 -2.44
C SER A 67 -5.88 3.65 -0.99
N PHE A 68 -6.98 4.36 -0.80
CA PHE A 68 -7.52 4.70 0.51
C PHE A 68 -9.04 4.60 0.47
N GLU A 69 -9.60 3.84 1.40
CA GLU A 69 -11.05 3.70 1.59
C GLU A 69 -11.37 3.89 3.07
N ALA A 70 -12.29 4.82 3.38
CA ALA A 70 -12.85 4.92 4.72
C ALA A 70 -13.67 3.65 4.98
N ASP A 71 -13.51 3.07 6.16
CA ASP A 71 -14.04 1.76 6.50
C ASP A 71 -14.60 1.83 7.93
N SER A 72 -15.18 0.74 8.40
CA SER A 72 -15.57 0.62 9.81
C SER A 72 -15.31 -0.78 10.35
N LEU A 73 -15.25 -0.89 11.68
CA LEU A 73 -15.32 -2.20 12.32
C LEU A 73 -16.74 -2.73 12.23
N SER A 74 -16.89 -4.04 11.98
CA SER A 74 -18.17 -4.71 12.23
C SER A 74 -18.55 -4.60 13.71
N ASP A 75 -19.84 -4.69 14.02
CA ASP A 75 -20.34 -4.63 15.40
C ASP A 75 -19.60 -5.61 16.33
N ASP A 76 -19.37 -6.85 15.87
CA ASP A 76 -18.64 -7.88 16.62
C ASP A 76 -17.17 -7.50 16.90
N ALA A 77 -16.51 -6.86 15.93
CA ALA A 77 -15.12 -6.42 16.07
C ALA A 77 -15.03 -5.17 16.95
N ALA A 78 -16.00 -4.26 16.85
CA ALA A 78 -16.11 -3.08 17.71
C ALA A 78 -16.36 -3.47 19.17
N GLU A 79 -17.17 -4.50 19.43
CA GLU A 79 -17.38 -5.03 20.79
C GLU A 79 -16.08 -5.60 21.39
N LYS A 80 -15.27 -6.29 20.58
CA LYS A 80 -13.95 -6.80 21.01
C LYS A 80 -12.91 -5.68 21.17
N LYS A 81 -13.04 -4.55 20.46
CA LYS A 81 -12.08 -3.43 20.41
C LYS A 81 -12.69 -2.12 20.91
N ARG A 82 -13.29 -2.14 22.11
CA ARG A 82 -14.06 -1.01 22.68
C ARG A 82 -13.30 0.33 22.82
N ASP A 83 -11.97 0.30 22.78
CA ASP A 83 -11.14 1.51 22.88
C ASP A 83 -10.87 2.17 21.51
N ILE A 84 -11.37 1.58 20.42
CA ILE A 84 -11.24 2.09 19.05
C ILE A 84 -12.62 2.53 18.58
N ASP A 85 -12.71 3.78 18.10
CA ASP A 85 -13.93 4.26 17.42
C ASP A 85 -14.09 3.48 16.10
N PRO A 86 -15.23 2.80 15.87
CA PRO A 86 -15.44 2.05 14.64
C PRO A 86 -15.37 2.92 13.38
N ASP A 87 -15.62 4.24 13.47
CA ASP A 87 -15.57 5.17 12.34
C ASP A 87 -14.15 5.73 12.09
N ASP A 88 -13.18 5.36 12.93
CA ASP A 88 -11.78 5.76 12.80
C ASP A 88 -10.97 4.81 11.91
N ILE A 89 -11.60 3.82 11.27
CA ILE A 89 -10.91 2.81 10.45
C ILE A 89 -10.80 3.23 8.99
N ALA A 90 -9.66 2.93 8.38
CA ALA A 90 -9.50 2.98 6.93
C ALA A 90 -8.84 1.70 6.42
N THR A 91 -9.21 1.28 5.21
CA THR A 91 -8.48 0.28 4.46
C THR A 91 -7.54 0.98 3.48
N VAL A 92 -6.25 0.71 3.59
CA VAL A 92 -5.20 1.41 2.85
C VAL A 92 -4.29 0.46 2.07
N SER A 93 -3.77 0.98 0.97
CA SER A 93 -2.71 0.36 0.19
C SER A 93 -1.70 1.43 -0.19
N CYS A 94 -0.43 1.18 0.08
CA CYS A 94 0.67 1.99 -0.44
C CYS A 94 1.75 1.02 -0.90
N ILE A 95 1.72 0.66 -2.19
CA ILE A 95 2.51 -0.42 -2.75
C ILE A 95 3.75 0.13 -3.43
N TYR A 96 4.90 -0.39 -3.00
CA TYR A 96 6.20 -0.08 -3.55
C TYR A 96 6.80 -1.28 -4.26
N LEU A 97 7.52 -1.02 -5.35
CA LEU A 97 8.48 -1.93 -5.96
C LEU A 97 9.80 -1.19 -6.11
N TYR A 98 10.85 -1.64 -5.41
CA TYR A 98 12.18 -1.02 -5.48
C TYR A 98 12.99 -1.54 -6.67
N TYR A 99 13.03 -2.85 -6.83
CA TYR A 99 13.73 -3.52 -7.91
C TYR A 99 12.78 -4.48 -8.62
N SER A 100 12.95 -4.69 -9.93
CA SER A 100 12.13 -5.64 -10.69
C SER A 100 12.29 -7.10 -10.22
N THR A 101 13.28 -7.37 -9.37
CA THR A 101 13.58 -8.68 -8.78
C THR A 101 13.06 -8.83 -7.35
N THR A 102 12.56 -7.76 -6.73
CA THR A 102 11.98 -7.80 -5.37
C THR A 102 10.46 -7.93 -5.42
N PRO A 103 9.82 -8.55 -4.41
CA PRO A 103 8.37 -8.56 -4.33
C PRO A 103 7.82 -7.15 -4.07
N TYR A 104 6.58 -6.91 -4.51
CA TYR A 104 5.81 -5.73 -4.11
C TYR A 104 5.62 -5.69 -2.59
N GLN A 105 5.72 -4.50 -2.00
CA GLN A 105 5.55 -4.30 -0.56
C GLN A 105 4.43 -3.28 -0.30
N ASN A 106 3.44 -3.64 0.52
CA ASN A 106 2.47 -2.66 1.02
C ASN A 106 3.01 -2.03 2.30
N ILE A 107 3.35 -0.75 2.22
CA ILE A 107 3.89 0.06 3.32
C ILE A 107 2.81 0.97 3.93
N GLY A 108 1.53 0.74 3.61
CA GLY A 108 0.43 1.60 4.05
C GLY A 108 0.32 1.75 5.57
N VAL A 109 0.68 0.71 6.33
CA VAL A 109 0.74 0.79 7.80
C VAL A 109 1.83 1.77 8.25
N ASP A 110 3.03 1.70 7.66
CA ASP A 110 4.15 2.59 8.00
C ASP A 110 3.81 4.05 7.72
N VAL A 111 3.12 4.30 6.59
CA VAL A 111 2.62 5.64 6.22
C VAL A 111 1.58 6.13 7.23
N ALA A 112 0.62 5.29 7.60
CA ALA A 112 -0.40 5.65 8.58
C ALA A 112 0.21 5.98 9.96
N ILE A 113 1.18 5.18 10.43
CA ILE A 113 1.89 5.41 11.68
C ILE A 113 2.66 6.73 11.65
N ALA A 114 3.33 7.06 10.54
CA ALA A 114 4.05 8.33 10.42
C ALA A 114 3.14 9.57 10.46
N LEU A 115 1.87 9.41 10.07
CA LEU A 115 0.85 10.45 10.19
C LEU A 115 0.22 10.53 11.60
N GLY A 116 0.65 9.67 12.52
CA GLY A 116 0.13 9.59 13.89
C GLY A 116 -1.10 8.70 14.05
N GLY A 117 -1.40 7.87 13.05
CA GLY A 117 -2.37 6.78 13.14
C GLY A 117 -1.73 5.49 13.67
N ASP A 118 -2.40 4.36 13.45
CA ASP A 118 -1.89 3.05 13.86
C ASP A 118 -2.31 1.92 12.91
N GLY A 119 -1.56 0.82 12.90
CA GLY A 119 -1.93 -0.39 12.19
C GLY A 119 -2.97 -1.19 12.97
N LEU A 120 -4.08 -1.54 12.33
CA LEU A 120 -5.04 -2.46 12.95
C LEU A 120 -4.51 -3.88 12.76
N VAL A 121 -3.84 -4.43 13.79
CA VAL A 121 -3.52 -5.87 13.79
C VAL A 121 -4.84 -6.63 13.77
N THR A 122 -5.12 -7.28 12.64
CA THR A 122 -6.14 -8.32 12.58
C THR A 122 -5.57 -9.49 13.36
N ILE A 123 -6.09 -9.72 14.56
CA ILE A 123 -6.00 -11.05 15.15
C ILE A 123 -6.89 -11.88 14.22
N ASP A 124 -6.27 -12.65 13.34
CA ASP A 124 -6.99 -13.62 12.52
C ASP A 124 -7.86 -14.48 13.45
N ASP A 125 -9.17 -14.54 13.20
CA ASP A 125 -10.06 -15.51 13.85
C ASP A 125 -9.69 -16.94 13.41
#